data_AF-A0A6L5ZGQ6-F1
#
_entry.id   AF-A0A6L5ZGQ6-F1
#
_cell.length_a   1.000
_cell.length_b   1.000
_cell.length_c   1.000
_cell.angle_alpha   90.00
_cell.angle_beta   90.00
_cell.angle_gamma   90.00
#
_symmetry.space_group_name_H-M   'P 1'
#
loop_
_entity.id
_entity.type
_entity.pdbx_description
1 polymer ?
#
loop_
_entity_poly.entity_id
_entity_poly.type
_entity_poly.pdbx_seq_one_letter_code
_entity_poly.pdbx_strand_id
1 'polypeptide(L)'
;MKSNPYLSGNFGPVTEEVTAFDLQVTGQIPAELNGRYLRNGPNPIAADPETYNWFLGDGMVHGVRLHGGQAEWYRNRWVKSPGSFAPNTNVIGLNGRTLALVEAGAPPVELGFELDTIGTSDFGGTLSHGYTAHPKVDPVSGELHAASYIWSLPNVIEYTVTGSNGTVIRREEIPVPGSPMVHDISITESYAVFYDLPVVFNLEDAMAGIGLPYAWSNDYGARVGVLPRQGTGTDQLRWFEVNPCYVFHAVNAHDAVGANGQQLIVLDVIRFDRVFDQSRLGPDESIPYLWRWTLDLQSGRVTEEQLSDQPIEFPRVDERLVGKKHRYGWATSVYSGTGEPGASGIFDGASIACYDFQTDSLTRHEMGPGRFAGEAVFVPASETASEREGYLMSMVYDTGTDCSDLVILDAQDLLAEPLATIHLPQRVPFGFHGNYVAE
;
A
#
# COMPACT_ATOMS: atom_id res chain seq x y z
N MET A 1 -25.51 1.60 22.06
CA MET A 1 -24.79 0.91 20.98
C MET A 1 -23.36 1.43 21.03
N LYS A 2 -22.34 0.55 21.01
CA LYS A 2 -20.97 1.02 20.82
C LYS A 2 -20.86 1.51 19.38
N SER A 3 -20.35 2.72 19.17
CA SER A 3 -20.07 3.25 17.82
C SER A 3 -18.91 2.48 17.20
N ASN A 4 -19.02 2.10 15.93
CA ASN A 4 -17.90 1.54 15.17
C ASN A 4 -16.80 2.61 15.04
N PRO A 5 -15.55 2.35 15.48
CA PRO A 5 -14.49 3.35 15.39
C PRO A 5 -14.20 3.77 13.94
N TYR A 6 -14.34 2.84 12.99
CA TYR A 6 -14.09 3.05 11.56
C TYR A 6 -15.24 3.74 10.81
N LEU A 7 -16.25 4.24 11.52
CA LEU A 7 -17.32 5.09 10.98
C LEU A 7 -17.40 6.43 11.71
N SER A 8 -16.37 6.79 12.48
CA SER A 8 -16.35 7.97 13.35
C SER A 8 -15.11 8.84 13.13
N GLY A 9 -15.20 10.12 13.47
CA GLY A 9 -14.12 11.08 13.22
C GLY A 9 -13.70 11.07 11.75
N ASN A 10 -12.38 11.04 11.50
CA ASN A 10 -11.86 11.01 10.14
C ASN A 10 -11.98 9.64 9.44
N PHE A 11 -12.34 8.57 10.15
CA PHE A 11 -12.73 7.31 9.48
C PHE A 11 -14.14 7.39 8.89
N GLY A 12 -14.98 8.31 9.36
CA GLY A 12 -16.33 8.47 8.84
C GLY A 12 -16.33 8.84 7.35
N PRO A 13 -17.36 8.42 6.59
CA PRO A 13 -17.45 8.75 5.17
C PRO A 13 -17.69 10.25 4.96
N VAL A 14 -17.17 10.80 3.87
CA VAL A 14 -17.68 12.04 3.28
C VAL A 14 -18.86 11.72 2.36
N THR A 15 -19.77 12.67 2.20
CA THR A 15 -21.08 12.43 1.54
C THR A 15 -21.24 13.16 0.20
N GLU A 16 -20.21 13.90 -0.24
CA GLU A 16 -20.27 14.71 -1.46
C GLU A 16 -19.06 14.43 -2.38
N GLU A 17 -19.31 14.39 -3.70
CA GLU A 17 -18.26 14.51 -4.72
C GLU A 17 -18.03 16.00 -4.99
N VAL A 18 -16.79 16.45 -4.81
CA VAL A 18 -16.39 17.85 -4.91
C VAL A 18 -15.45 18.02 -6.10
N THR A 19 -15.51 19.20 -6.71
CA THR A 19 -14.47 19.70 -7.60
C THR A 19 -14.17 21.12 -7.17
N ALA A 20 -12.92 21.36 -6.81
CA ALA A 20 -12.45 22.66 -6.39
C ALA A 20 -11.27 23.10 -7.25
N PHE A 21 -11.27 24.38 -7.56
CA PHE A 21 -10.20 25.10 -8.24
C PHE A 21 -9.71 26.22 -7.29
N ASP A 22 -8.68 26.96 -7.70
CA ASP A 22 -8.16 28.09 -6.93
C ASP A 22 -7.79 27.73 -5.48
N LEU A 23 -7.18 26.55 -5.31
CA LEU A 23 -6.82 26.03 -3.99
C LEU A 23 -5.83 26.97 -3.29
N GLN A 24 -6.06 27.23 -2.00
CA GLN A 24 -5.13 28.02 -1.23
C GLN A 24 -3.84 27.22 -1.01
N VAL A 25 -2.70 27.86 -1.25
CA VAL A 25 -1.38 27.26 -1.06
C VAL A 25 -0.56 28.09 -0.10
N THR A 26 -0.02 27.44 0.93
CA THR A 26 1.06 27.98 1.77
C THR A 26 2.39 27.41 1.29
N GLY A 27 3.42 28.25 1.13
CA GLY A 27 4.72 27.83 0.57
C GLY A 27 4.78 27.93 -0.96
N GLN A 28 5.61 27.10 -1.58
CA GLN A 28 5.83 27.04 -3.03
C GLN A 28 5.83 25.60 -3.53
N ILE A 29 4.88 25.26 -4.40
CA ILE A 29 4.86 23.96 -5.07
C ILE A 29 6.03 23.92 -6.05
N PRO A 30 6.90 22.88 -6.01
CA PRO A 30 7.97 22.71 -6.99
C PRO A 30 7.42 22.75 -8.44
N ALA A 31 8.04 23.56 -9.30
CA ALA A 31 7.53 23.85 -10.64
C ALA A 31 7.67 22.66 -11.61
N GLU A 32 8.61 21.77 -11.33
CA GLU A 32 8.89 20.53 -12.04
C GLU A 32 7.84 19.43 -11.81
N LEU A 33 7.01 19.54 -10.77
CA LEU A 33 5.91 18.61 -10.55
C LEU A 33 4.84 18.82 -11.63
N ASN A 34 4.73 17.84 -12.53
CA ASN A 34 3.68 17.75 -13.53
C ASN A 34 2.96 16.39 -13.44
N GLY A 35 1.73 16.38 -12.89
CA GLY A 35 0.98 15.15 -12.70
C GLY A 35 -0.12 15.26 -11.66
N ARG A 36 -0.64 14.11 -11.23
CA ARG A 36 -1.73 13.99 -10.24
C ARG A 36 -1.26 13.17 -9.04
N TYR A 37 -1.32 13.75 -7.84
CA TYR A 37 -1.32 12.94 -6.62
C TYR A 37 -2.71 12.34 -6.47
N LEU A 38 -2.81 11.01 -6.35
CA LEU A 38 -4.06 10.29 -6.18
C LEU A 38 -3.98 9.43 -4.92
N ARG A 39 -5.07 9.31 -4.17
CA ARG A 39 -5.21 8.39 -3.03
C ARG A 39 -6.58 7.72 -3.06
N ASN A 40 -6.62 6.43 -2.78
CA ASN A 40 -7.85 5.65 -2.65
C ASN A 40 -8.09 5.23 -1.19
N GLY A 41 -9.34 5.00 -0.86
CA GLY A 41 -9.74 4.55 0.46
C GLY A 41 -11.21 4.15 0.52
N PRO A 42 -11.62 3.51 1.62
CA PRO A 42 -13.00 3.13 1.86
C PRO A 42 -13.80 4.37 2.24
N ASN A 43 -14.90 4.61 1.53
CA ASN A 43 -15.85 5.69 1.82
C ASN A 43 -17.28 5.14 1.62
N PRO A 44 -17.76 4.32 2.58
CA PRO A 44 -19.00 3.56 2.42
C PRO A 44 -20.21 4.47 2.21
N ILE A 45 -20.99 4.20 1.17
CA ILE A 45 -22.28 4.87 0.95
C ILE A 45 -23.30 4.43 2.01
N ALA A 46 -23.25 3.15 2.37
CA ALA A 46 -24.01 2.55 3.46
C ALA A 46 -23.13 1.55 4.20
N ALA A 47 -23.20 1.55 5.53
CA ALA A 47 -22.49 0.62 6.39
C ALA A 47 -23.37 0.25 7.59
N ASP A 48 -23.31 -1.01 8.01
CA ASP A 48 -23.85 -1.45 9.30
C ASP A 48 -22.77 -1.27 10.37
N PRO A 49 -22.96 -0.37 11.36
CA PRO A 49 -21.96 -0.13 12.39
C PRO A 49 -21.59 -1.38 13.22
N GLU A 50 -22.47 -2.37 13.34
CA GLU A 50 -22.16 -3.57 14.14
C GLU A 50 -21.16 -4.50 13.46
N THR A 51 -21.10 -4.49 12.13
CA THR A 51 -20.34 -5.47 11.33
C THR A 51 -19.32 -4.85 10.37
N TYR A 52 -19.31 -3.52 10.24
CA TYR A 52 -18.41 -2.83 9.31
C TYR A 52 -16.93 -3.02 9.66
N ASN A 53 -16.19 -3.62 8.74
CA ASN A 53 -14.74 -3.69 8.73
C ASN A 53 -14.18 -2.52 7.89
N TRP A 54 -13.08 -1.92 8.34
CA TRP A 54 -12.47 -0.76 7.70
C TRP A 54 -12.06 -1.01 6.24
N PHE A 55 -11.67 -2.22 5.87
CA PHE A 55 -11.26 -2.58 4.51
C PHE A 55 -12.45 -2.72 3.54
N LEU A 56 -13.68 -2.71 4.05
CA LEU A 56 -14.90 -2.74 3.25
C LEU A 56 -15.40 -1.33 2.94
N GLY A 57 -16.45 -1.24 2.13
CA GLY A 57 -17.04 0.03 1.70
C GLY A 57 -16.54 0.47 0.33
N ASP A 58 -17.36 1.31 -0.31
CA ASP A 58 -17.12 1.78 -1.66
C ASP A 58 -15.82 2.59 -1.76
N GLY A 59 -15.02 2.35 -2.80
CA GLY A 59 -13.82 3.14 -3.05
C GLY A 59 -14.15 4.59 -3.40
N MET A 60 -13.41 5.52 -2.80
CA MET A 60 -13.40 6.92 -3.21
C MET A 60 -11.96 7.37 -3.48
N VAL A 61 -11.71 7.79 -4.72
CA VAL A 61 -10.42 8.35 -5.11
C VAL A 61 -10.44 9.84 -4.90
N HIS A 62 -9.45 10.35 -4.17
CA HIS A 62 -9.14 11.75 -4.00
C HIS A 62 -7.92 12.10 -4.86
N GLY A 63 -7.92 13.26 -5.51
CA GLY A 63 -6.80 13.68 -6.36
C GLY A 63 -6.55 15.18 -6.36
N VAL A 64 -5.28 15.55 -6.53
CA VAL A 64 -4.81 16.92 -6.72
C VAL A 64 -3.92 16.98 -7.95
N ARG A 65 -4.24 17.85 -8.91
CA ARG A 65 -3.42 18.09 -10.11
C ARG A 65 -2.39 19.19 -9.85
N LEU A 66 -1.11 18.87 -10.07
CA LEU A 66 0.02 19.78 -9.90
C LEU A 66 0.69 20.08 -11.23
N HIS A 67 0.72 21.34 -11.66
CA HIS A 67 1.36 21.76 -12.90
C HIS A 67 2.07 23.10 -12.73
N GLY A 68 3.34 23.20 -13.09
CA GLY A 68 4.04 24.48 -13.18
C GLY A 68 4.02 25.30 -11.88
N GLY A 69 4.06 24.63 -10.73
CA GLY A 69 4.02 25.26 -9.42
C GLY A 69 2.61 25.66 -8.94
N GLN A 70 1.56 25.14 -9.57
CA GLN A 70 0.17 25.38 -9.19
C GLN A 70 -0.55 24.07 -8.85
N ALA A 71 -1.49 24.15 -7.92
CA ALA A 71 -2.48 23.11 -7.68
C ALA A 71 -3.76 23.47 -8.46
N GLU A 72 -3.90 22.91 -9.66
CA GLU A 72 -4.95 23.31 -10.61
C GLU A 72 -6.34 22.93 -10.12
N TRP A 73 -6.48 21.74 -9.55
CA TRP A 73 -7.74 21.27 -8.99
C TRP A 73 -7.56 20.21 -7.90
N TYR A 74 -8.58 20.12 -7.06
CA TYR A 74 -8.86 18.96 -6.19
C TYR A 74 -10.19 18.32 -6.60
N ARG A 75 -10.23 16.98 -6.59
CA ARG A 75 -11.44 16.19 -6.87
C ARG A 75 -11.52 14.96 -5.97
N ASN A 76 -12.74 14.57 -5.60
CA ASN A 76 -13.02 13.23 -5.09
C ASN A 76 -14.19 12.59 -5.86
N ARG A 77 -14.07 11.31 -6.18
CA ARG A 77 -15.10 10.54 -6.91
C ARG A 77 -15.23 9.15 -6.32
N TRP A 78 -16.47 8.68 -6.20
CA TRP A 78 -16.71 7.25 -5.95
C TRP A 78 -16.34 6.44 -7.19
N VAL A 79 -15.62 5.34 -6.95
CA VAL A 79 -15.35 4.33 -7.96
C VAL A 79 -16.64 3.53 -8.21
N LYS A 80 -17.09 3.48 -9.46
CA LYS A 80 -18.34 2.80 -9.82
C LYS A 80 -18.04 1.45 -10.46
N SER A 81 -18.38 0.36 -9.79
CA SER A 81 -18.17 -1.00 -10.33
C SER A 81 -19.48 -1.80 -10.35
N PRO A 82 -20.36 -1.60 -11.34
CA PRO A 82 -21.63 -2.32 -11.40
C PRO A 82 -21.44 -3.84 -11.42
N GLY A 83 -22.01 -4.54 -10.44
CA GLY A 83 -21.97 -6.01 -10.37
C GLY A 83 -20.71 -6.59 -9.71
N SER A 84 -19.81 -5.76 -9.18
CA SER A 84 -18.68 -6.19 -8.36
C SER A 84 -18.41 -5.20 -7.23
N PHE A 85 -17.44 -5.52 -6.36
CA PHE A 85 -17.00 -4.61 -5.31
C PHE A 85 -16.32 -3.38 -5.92
N ALA A 86 -16.63 -2.18 -5.44
CA ALA A 86 -16.02 -0.93 -5.90
C ALA A 86 -14.59 -0.79 -5.33
N PRO A 87 -13.53 -0.84 -6.16
CA PRO A 87 -12.16 -0.91 -5.64
C PRO A 87 -11.74 0.28 -4.77
N ASN A 88 -11.28 0.02 -3.55
CA ASN A 88 -11.03 1.02 -2.51
C ASN A 88 -9.59 1.05 -1.98
N THR A 89 -8.72 0.14 -2.38
CA THR A 89 -7.43 -0.09 -1.70
C THR A 89 -6.31 0.77 -2.27
N ASN A 90 -6.12 0.75 -3.60
CA ASN A 90 -5.03 1.49 -4.24
C ASN A 90 -5.52 2.20 -5.51
N VAL A 91 -4.74 3.17 -5.99
CA VAL A 91 -4.91 3.85 -7.27
C VAL A 91 -3.56 4.07 -7.92
N ILE A 92 -3.34 3.49 -9.11
CA ILE A 92 -2.03 3.51 -9.80
C ILE A 92 -2.14 4.13 -11.19
N GLY A 93 -1.01 4.61 -11.71
CA GLY A 93 -0.81 4.87 -13.13
C GLY A 93 -0.23 3.64 -13.83
N LEU A 94 -0.79 3.25 -14.98
CA LEU A 94 -0.26 2.15 -15.80
C LEU A 94 -0.48 2.43 -17.29
N ASN A 95 0.61 2.67 -18.01
CA ASN A 95 0.62 2.90 -19.47
C ASN A 95 -0.38 3.99 -19.91
N GLY A 96 -0.34 5.13 -19.22
CA GLY A 96 -1.22 6.28 -19.47
C GLY A 96 -2.65 6.14 -18.93
N ARG A 97 -2.99 5.00 -18.32
CA ARG A 97 -4.28 4.77 -17.64
C ARG A 97 -4.15 5.00 -16.15
N THR A 98 -5.26 5.32 -15.50
CA THR A 98 -5.38 5.36 -14.05
C THR A 98 -6.29 4.23 -13.60
N LEU A 99 -5.84 3.38 -12.67
CA LEU A 99 -6.57 2.18 -12.24
C LEU A 99 -6.80 2.23 -10.73
N ALA A 100 -8.05 2.10 -10.29
CA ALA A 100 -8.41 1.79 -8.92
C ALA A 100 -8.40 0.28 -8.70
N LEU A 101 -7.76 -0.17 -7.62
CA LEU A 101 -7.48 -1.57 -7.31
C LEU A 101 -7.97 -1.94 -5.92
N VAL A 102 -8.34 -3.21 -5.77
CA VAL A 102 -8.70 -3.86 -4.50
C VAL A 102 -8.31 -5.33 -4.62
N GLU A 103 -8.01 -5.94 -3.49
CA GLU A 103 -7.69 -7.35 -3.38
C GLU A 103 -8.93 -8.26 -3.39
N ALA A 104 -8.72 -9.55 -3.09
CA ALA A 104 -9.75 -10.56 -2.91
C ALA A 104 -10.62 -10.86 -4.15
N GLY A 105 -10.22 -10.47 -5.35
CA GLY A 105 -10.82 -10.99 -6.59
C GLY A 105 -11.79 -10.06 -7.32
N ALA A 106 -11.89 -8.78 -6.96
CA ALA A 106 -12.54 -7.81 -7.86
C ALA A 106 -11.60 -7.39 -9.00
N PRO A 107 -12.12 -7.08 -10.20
CA PRO A 107 -11.30 -6.57 -11.29
C PRO A 107 -10.88 -5.11 -11.03
N PRO A 108 -9.75 -4.67 -11.60
CA PRO A 108 -9.37 -3.26 -11.67
C PRO A 108 -10.48 -2.41 -12.30
N VAL A 109 -10.57 -1.14 -11.90
CA VAL A 109 -11.48 -0.16 -12.52
C VAL A 109 -10.67 1.01 -13.05
N GLU A 110 -10.83 1.31 -14.34
CA GLU A 110 -10.19 2.42 -15.00
C GLU A 110 -10.92 3.74 -14.72
N LEU A 111 -10.12 4.78 -14.44
CA LEU A 111 -10.58 6.13 -14.15
C LEU A 111 -10.05 7.12 -15.20
N GLY A 112 -10.88 8.09 -15.54
CA GLY A 112 -10.51 9.20 -16.40
C GLY A 112 -9.61 10.21 -15.70
N PHE A 113 -9.17 11.22 -16.46
CA PHE A 113 -8.37 12.33 -15.93
C PHE A 113 -9.10 13.05 -14.78
N GLU A 114 -10.42 13.18 -14.90
CA GLU A 114 -11.28 13.82 -13.91
C GLU A 114 -11.75 12.90 -12.78
N LEU A 115 -11.17 11.69 -12.72
CA LEU A 115 -11.49 10.61 -11.77
C LEU A 115 -12.89 10.00 -11.96
N ASP A 116 -13.58 10.32 -13.05
CA ASP A 116 -14.79 9.63 -13.45
C ASP A 116 -14.48 8.17 -13.80
N THR A 117 -15.38 7.26 -13.44
CA THR A 117 -15.19 5.85 -13.77
C THR A 117 -15.44 5.59 -15.25
N ILE A 118 -14.43 5.08 -15.94
CA ILE A 118 -14.52 4.62 -17.34
C ILE A 118 -15.14 3.23 -17.38
N GLY A 119 -14.66 2.31 -16.55
CA GLY A 119 -15.21 0.95 -16.46
C GLY A 119 -14.22 -0.06 -15.88
N THR A 120 -14.68 -1.30 -15.69
CA THR A 120 -13.81 -2.41 -15.26
C THR A 120 -12.78 -2.73 -16.35
N SER A 121 -11.55 -3.04 -15.95
CA SER A 121 -10.45 -3.38 -16.84
C SER A 121 -9.99 -4.82 -16.60
N ASP A 122 -10.09 -5.66 -17.63
CA ASP A 122 -9.57 -7.03 -17.68
C ASP A 122 -8.25 -7.10 -18.48
N PHE A 123 -7.58 -5.95 -18.61
CA PHE A 123 -6.35 -5.82 -19.39
C PHE A 123 -6.50 -6.29 -20.85
N GLY A 124 -7.63 -5.92 -21.47
CA GLY A 124 -7.93 -6.28 -22.87
C GLY A 124 -8.25 -7.76 -23.03
N GLY A 125 -8.94 -8.35 -22.04
CA GLY A 125 -9.31 -9.75 -22.00
C GLY A 125 -8.20 -10.71 -21.59
N THR A 126 -7.06 -10.20 -21.10
CA THR A 126 -5.89 -11.05 -20.74
C THR A 126 -5.83 -11.38 -19.25
N LEU A 127 -6.48 -10.59 -18.40
CA LEU A 127 -6.69 -10.89 -16.99
C LEU A 127 -7.96 -11.74 -16.82
N SER A 128 -7.84 -12.95 -16.28
CA SER A 128 -8.96 -13.90 -16.16
C SER A 128 -9.80 -13.74 -14.90
N HIS A 129 -9.22 -13.17 -13.84
CA HIS A 129 -9.83 -13.07 -12.52
C HIS A 129 -9.62 -11.67 -11.94
N GLY A 130 -9.96 -11.46 -10.67
CA GLY A 130 -9.60 -10.22 -10.01
C GLY A 130 -8.10 -10.03 -9.84
N TYR A 131 -7.72 -8.87 -9.32
CA TYR A 131 -6.34 -8.45 -9.26
C TYR A 131 -5.89 -8.14 -7.83
N THR A 132 -4.60 -7.87 -7.67
CA THR A 132 -4.03 -7.37 -6.42
C THR A 132 -4.18 -5.86 -6.33
N ALA A 133 -4.22 -5.33 -5.10
CA ALA A 133 -4.06 -3.91 -4.85
C ALA A 133 -2.59 -3.45 -4.86
N HIS A 134 -1.63 -4.38 -4.76
CA HIS A 134 -0.21 -4.08 -4.60
C HIS A 134 0.67 -4.69 -5.68
N PRO A 135 0.44 -4.37 -6.97
CA PRO A 135 1.36 -4.80 -7.99
C PRO A 135 2.67 -4.00 -7.88
N LYS A 136 3.80 -4.60 -8.26
CA LYS A 136 5.12 -3.96 -8.26
C LYS A 136 5.61 -3.76 -9.69
N VAL A 137 6.00 -2.54 -10.02
CA VAL A 137 6.64 -2.22 -11.30
C VAL A 137 8.12 -2.54 -11.21
N ASP A 138 8.65 -3.32 -12.14
CA ASP A 138 10.09 -3.43 -12.32
C ASP A 138 10.62 -2.15 -12.99
N PRO A 139 11.48 -1.37 -12.32
CA PRO A 139 11.97 -0.10 -12.86
C PRO A 139 12.88 -0.25 -14.08
N VAL A 140 13.33 -1.47 -14.43
CA VAL A 140 14.16 -1.72 -15.62
C VAL A 140 13.30 -2.04 -16.85
N SER A 141 12.36 -2.98 -16.71
CA SER A 141 11.56 -3.46 -17.84
C SER A 141 10.22 -2.72 -18.00
N GLY A 142 9.72 -2.09 -16.94
CA GLY A 142 8.36 -1.57 -16.86
C GLY A 142 7.28 -2.67 -16.72
N GLU A 143 7.68 -3.92 -16.52
CA GLU A 143 6.74 -5.02 -16.26
C GLU A 143 6.09 -4.86 -14.89
N LEU A 144 4.79 -5.15 -14.83
CA LEU A 144 4.01 -5.08 -13.59
C LEU A 144 3.77 -6.49 -13.04
N HIS A 145 4.33 -6.78 -11.89
CA HIS A 145 4.26 -8.07 -11.20
C HIS A 145 3.17 -8.05 -10.13
N ALA A 146 2.31 -9.06 -10.10
CA ALA A 146 1.18 -9.13 -9.19
C ALA A 146 0.99 -10.52 -8.61
N ALA A 147 0.73 -10.62 -7.31
CA ALA A 147 0.24 -11.81 -6.65
C ALA A 147 -1.19 -11.56 -6.17
N SER A 148 -2.15 -12.28 -6.72
CA SER A 148 -3.57 -12.10 -6.41
C SER A 148 -4.10 -13.34 -5.69
N TYR A 149 -4.75 -13.14 -4.55
CA TYR A 149 -5.61 -14.15 -3.96
C TYR A 149 -7.06 -13.86 -4.33
N ILE A 150 -7.81 -14.90 -4.67
CA ILE A 150 -9.18 -14.80 -5.15
C ILE A 150 -10.01 -15.76 -4.33
N TRP A 151 -11.03 -15.26 -3.62
CA TRP A 151 -11.81 -16.09 -2.69
C TRP A 151 -12.45 -17.32 -3.36
N SER A 152 -12.77 -17.22 -4.65
CA SER A 152 -13.36 -18.31 -5.44
C SER A 152 -12.34 -19.29 -6.05
N LEU A 153 -11.03 -19.03 -5.90
CA LEU A 153 -9.94 -19.91 -6.34
C LEU A 153 -9.10 -20.32 -5.11
N PRO A 154 -9.58 -21.30 -4.33
CA PRO A 154 -8.87 -21.71 -3.13
C PRO A 154 -7.54 -22.38 -3.45
N ASN A 155 -6.61 -22.37 -2.50
CA ASN A 155 -5.34 -23.11 -2.55
C ASN A 155 -4.34 -22.65 -3.63
N VAL A 156 -4.56 -21.47 -4.21
CA VAL A 156 -3.71 -20.89 -5.25
C VAL A 156 -3.51 -19.40 -4.99
N ILE A 157 -2.29 -18.93 -5.19
CA ILE A 157 -1.98 -17.51 -5.42
C ILE A 157 -1.76 -17.34 -6.93
N GLU A 158 -2.54 -16.48 -7.59
CA GLU A 158 -2.35 -16.21 -9.02
C GLU A 158 -1.22 -15.17 -9.19
N TYR A 159 -0.08 -15.61 -9.74
CA TYR A 159 1.01 -14.73 -10.12
C TYR A 159 0.85 -14.30 -11.57
N THR A 160 0.77 -13.00 -11.83
CA THR A 160 0.71 -12.44 -13.18
C THR A 160 1.82 -11.43 -13.43
N VAL A 161 2.27 -11.36 -14.68
CA VAL A 161 3.17 -10.32 -15.18
C VAL A 161 2.46 -9.62 -16.34
N THR A 162 2.31 -8.31 -16.22
CA THR A 162 1.74 -7.47 -17.28
C THR A 162 2.86 -6.72 -17.99
N GLY A 163 2.89 -6.82 -19.31
CA GLY A 163 3.87 -6.09 -20.11
C GLY A 163 3.57 -4.60 -20.23
N SER A 164 4.50 -3.85 -20.82
CA SER A 164 4.38 -2.40 -21.06
C SER A 164 3.22 -1.99 -22.00
N ASN A 165 2.58 -2.94 -22.67
CA ASN A 165 1.35 -2.71 -23.44
C ASN A 165 0.06 -2.86 -22.60
N GLY A 166 0.19 -3.19 -21.31
CA GLY A 166 -0.95 -3.35 -20.40
C GLY A 166 -1.71 -4.67 -20.58
N THR A 167 -1.06 -5.71 -21.12
CA THR A 167 -1.60 -7.08 -21.25
C THR A 167 -0.83 -8.07 -20.39
N VAL A 168 -1.52 -9.06 -19.84
CA VAL A 168 -0.90 -10.16 -19.10
C VAL A 168 -0.11 -11.05 -20.05
N ILE A 169 1.21 -11.12 -19.86
CA ILE A 169 2.15 -11.89 -20.69
C ILE A 169 2.61 -13.19 -20.01
N ARG A 170 2.42 -13.30 -18.70
CA ARG A 170 2.71 -14.51 -17.92
C ARG A 170 1.66 -14.66 -16.83
N ARG A 171 1.21 -15.90 -16.63
CA ARG A 171 0.36 -16.32 -15.50
C ARG A 171 0.91 -17.64 -14.96
N GLU A 172 1.03 -17.75 -13.65
CA GLU A 172 1.37 -18.97 -12.93
C GLU A 172 0.44 -19.13 -11.73
N GLU A 173 0.04 -20.37 -11.44
CA GLU A 173 -0.70 -20.71 -10.23
C GLU A 173 0.29 -21.19 -9.16
N ILE A 174 0.52 -20.39 -8.13
CA ILE A 174 1.42 -20.74 -7.03
C ILE A 174 0.64 -21.58 -6.00
N PRO A 175 0.96 -22.88 -5.83
CA PRO A 175 0.18 -23.75 -4.96
C PRO A 175 0.45 -23.46 -3.48
N VAL A 176 -0.62 -23.34 -2.70
CA VAL A 176 -0.60 -23.12 -1.25
C VAL A 176 -1.58 -24.08 -0.56
N PRO A 177 -1.34 -24.47 0.71
CA PRO A 177 -2.12 -25.52 1.39
C PRO A 177 -3.53 -25.07 1.78
N GLY A 178 -3.82 -23.78 1.76
CA GLY A 178 -5.12 -23.19 2.07
C GLY A 178 -5.36 -21.91 1.28
N SER A 179 -6.24 -21.04 1.77
CA SER A 179 -6.63 -19.81 1.04
C SER A 179 -6.14 -18.58 1.81
N PRO A 180 -4.84 -18.27 1.79
CA PRO A 180 -4.28 -17.14 2.51
C PRO A 180 -4.74 -15.82 1.91
N MET A 181 -4.88 -14.80 2.75
CA MET A 181 -4.83 -13.42 2.31
C MET A 181 -3.38 -13.11 1.91
N VAL A 182 -3.20 -12.67 0.68
CA VAL A 182 -1.89 -12.25 0.14
C VAL A 182 -2.01 -10.78 -0.23
N HIS A 183 -1.70 -9.92 0.74
CA HIS A 183 -1.90 -8.47 0.61
C HIS A 183 -0.93 -7.85 -0.40
N ASP A 184 0.35 -8.21 -0.29
CA ASP A 184 1.45 -7.63 -1.08
C ASP A 184 2.30 -8.72 -1.76
N ILE A 185 3.17 -8.29 -2.67
CA ILE A 185 4.21 -9.10 -3.32
C ILE A 185 5.53 -8.32 -3.26
N SER A 186 6.65 -9.01 -3.18
CA SER A 186 7.96 -8.40 -3.45
C SER A 186 8.54 -8.92 -4.75
N ILE A 187 9.37 -8.11 -5.40
CA ILE A 187 10.25 -8.55 -6.47
C ILE A 187 11.68 -8.21 -6.12
N THR A 188 12.63 -8.94 -6.69
CA THR A 188 14.04 -8.57 -6.79
C THR A 188 14.41 -8.47 -8.27
N GLU A 189 15.67 -8.17 -8.59
CA GLU A 189 16.17 -8.30 -9.96
C GLU A 189 15.95 -9.72 -10.51
N SER A 190 16.05 -10.75 -9.67
CA SER A 190 16.00 -12.16 -10.09
C SER A 190 14.71 -12.91 -9.74
N TYR A 191 13.98 -12.52 -8.69
CA TYR A 191 12.89 -13.33 -8.12
C TYR A 191 11.60 -12.54 -7.88
N ALA A 192 10.47 -13.23 -7.99
CA ALA A 192 9.20 -12.83 -7.38
C ALA A 192 9.08 -13.53 -6.02
N VAL A 193 8.54 -12.80 -5.04
CA VAL A 193 8.46 -13.25 -3.65
C VAL A 193 7.03 -13.13 -3.13
N PHE A 194 6.49 -14.26 -2.65
CA PHE A 194 5.10 -14.42 -2.21
C PHE A 194 5.02 -14.64 -0.71
N TYR A 195 4.05 -14.01 -0.06
CA TYR A 195 3.82 -14.15 1.39
C TYR A 195 2.67 -15.13 1.64
N ASP A 196 2.97 -16.33 2.12
CA ASP A 196 1.99 -17.36 2.52
C ASP A 196 1.93 -17.36 4.06
N LEU A 197 1.06 -16.49 4.58
CA LEU A 197 1.00 -16.09 5.99
C LEU A 197 -0.32 -16.55 6.65
N PRO A 198 -0.42 -16.60 7.99
CA PRO A 198 -1.46 -17.34 8.71
C PRO A 198 -2.81 -16.62 8.78
N VAL A 199 -3.08 -15.60 7.96
CA VAL A 199 -4.44 -15.06 7.80
C VAL A 199 -5.08 -15.75 6.60
N VAL A 200 -6.09 -16.57 6.86
CA VAL A 200 -6.70 -17.44 5.85
C VAL A 200 -8.21 -17.27 5.82
N PHE A 201 -8.81 -17.62 4.68
CA PHE A 201 -10.26 -17.64 4.54
C PHE A 201 -10.91 -18.52 5.61
N ASN A 202 -11.91 -17.98 6.30
CA ASN A 202 -12.68 -18.65 7.33
C ASN A 202 -14.13 -18.86 6.86
N LEU A 203 -14.50 -20.13 6.64
CA LEU A 203 -15.83 -20.49 6.14
C LEU A 203 -16.95 -20.17 7.15
N GLU A 204 -16.69 -20.28 8.46
CA GLU A 204 -17.68 -19.98 9.49
C GLU A 204 -18.00 -18.48 9.49
N ASP A 205 -16.98 -17.62 9.43
CA ASP A 205 -17.13 -16.17 9.31
C ASP A 205 -17.90 -15.80 8.03
N ALA A 206 -17.58 -16.44 6.90
CA ALA A 206 -18.30 -16.23 5.64
C ALA A 206 -19.78 -16.63 5.74
N MET A 207 -20.09 -17.78 6.35
CA MET A 207 -21.46 -18.25 6.56
C MET A 207 -22.23 -17.38 7.55
N ALA A 208 -21.54 -16.75 8.51
CA ALA A 208 -22.10 -15.78 9.44
C ALA A 208 -22.34 -14.39 8.80
N GLY A 209 -21.93 -14.20 7.54
CA GLY A 209 -22.11 -12.93 6.81
C GLY A 209 -21.09 -11.86 7.17
N ILE A 210 -19.94 -12.23 7.75
CA ILE A 210 -18.83 -11.31 7.98
C ILE A 210 -18.25 -10.91 6.62
N GLY A 211 -18.23 -9.60 6.33
CA GLY A 211 -17.88 -9.11 5.00
C GLY A 211 -16.43 -9.34 4.58
N LEU A 212 -15.49 -9.40 5.54
CA LEU A 212 -14.11 -9.82 5.32
C LEU A 212 -13.85 -11.14 6.08
N PRO A 213 -14.18 -12.30 5.49
CA PRO A 213 -14.13 -13.59 6.19
C PRO A 213 -12.71 -14.19 6.16
N TYR A 214 -11.75 -13.43 6.66
CA TYR A 214 -10.35 -13.84 6.79
C TYR A 214 -9.92 -13.69 8.25
N ALA A 215 -9.31 -14.72 8.80
CA ALA A 215 -8.94 -14.79 10.20
C ALA A 215 -7.57 -15.44 10.38
N TRP A 216 -6.90 -15.10 11.48
CA TRP A 216 -5.68 -15.77 11.89
C TRP A 216 -5.93 -17.26 12.15
N SER A 217 -5.04 -18.12 11.66
CA SER A 217 -5.01 -19.56 11.91
C SER A 217 -3.67 -19.96 12.54
N ASN A 218 -3.74 -20.46 13.77
CA ASN A 218 -2.55 -20.98 14.46
C ASN A 218 -2.00 -22.28 13.83
N ASP A 219 -2.77 -22.93 12.96
CA ASP A 219 -2.44 -24.23 12.35
C ASP A 219 -1.87 -24.12 10.92
N TYR A 220 -1.87 -22.93 10.31
CA TYR A 220 -1.53 -22.75 8.90
C TYR A 220 -0.01 -22.62 8.62
N GLY A 221 0.77 -22.14 9.60
CA GLY A 221 2.19 -21.84 9.44
C GLY A 221 2.43 -20.49 8.74
N ALA A 222 3.71 -20.13 8.54
CA ALA A 222 4.11 -18.89 7.87
C ALA A 222 5.40 -19.11 7.07
N ARG A 223 5.37 -18.75 5.79
CA ARG A 223 6.49 -18.97 4.88
C ARG A 223 6.49 -18.01 3.71
N VAL A 224 7.65 -17.87 3.10
CA VAL A 224 7.91 -16.99 1.96
C VAL A 224 8.27 -17.83 0.74
N GLY A 225 7.53 -17.66 -0.34
CA GLY A 225 7.73 -18.34 -1.61
C GLY A 225 8.63 -17.52 -2.52
N VAL A 226 9.66 -18.12 -3.10
CA VAL A 226 10.61 -17.46 -4.01
C VAL A 226 10.56 -18.18 -5.36
N LEU A 227 10.23 -17.45 -6.42
CA LEU A 227 10.15 -17.95 -7.79
C LEU A 227 11.04 -17.12 -8.71
N PRO A 228 11.93 -17.72 -9.53
CA PRO A 228 12.66 -16.97 -10.54
C PRO A 228 11.73 -16.18 -11.48
N ARG A 229 12.06 -14.91 -11.73
CA ARG A 229 11.31 -14.06 -12.68
C ARG A 229 11.43 -14.55 -14.11
N GLN A 230 12.54 -15.22 -14.43
CA GLN A 230 12.79 -15.84 -15.73
C GLN A 230 12.35 -17.31 -15.74
N GLY A 231 11.86 -17.77 -16.89
CA GLY A 231 11.35 -19.13 -17.08
C GLY A 231 9.82 -19.20 -17.03
N THR A 232 9.29 -20.42 -17.09
CA THR A 232 7.85 -20.72 -17.07
C THR A 232 7.55 -21.83 -16.06
N GLY A 233 6.35 -21.85 -15.51
CA GLY A 233 5.93 -22.81 -14.50
C GLY A 233 6.46 -22.48 -13.11
N THR A 234 6.13 -23.37 -12.17
CA THR A 234 6.47 -23.26 -10.74
C THR A 234 7.49 -24.29 -10.26
N ASP A 235 8.16 -25.01 -11.17
CA ASP A 235 9.11 -26.08 -10.85
C ASP A 235 10.30 -25.59 -10.00
N GLN A 236 10.63 -24.30 -10.10
CA GLN A 236 11.70 -23.64 -9.36
C GLN A 236 11.21 -22.86 -8.14
N LEU A 237 9.92 -22.96 -7.80
CA LEU A 237 9.37 -22.35 -6.59
C LEU A 237 10.01 -22.98 -5.35
N ARG A 238 10.46 -22.14 -4.43
CA ARG A 238 11.05 -22.56 -3.16
C ARG A 238 10.39 -21.83 -2.00
N TRP A 239 10.07 -22.58 -0.95
CA TRP A 239 9.47 -22.04 0.27
C TRP A 239 10.52 -21.94 1.38
N PHE A 240 10.46 -20.85 2.11
CA PHE A 240 11.32 -20.53 3.24
C PHE A 240 10.45 -20.25 4.46
N GLU A 241 10.58 -21.05 5.51
CA GLU A 241 9.81 -20.87 6.75
C GLU A 241 10.25 -19.61 7.50
N VAL A 242 9.27 -18.85 8.00
CA VAL A 242 9.46 -17.68 8.86
C VAL A 242 8.68 -17.88 10.16
N ASN A 243 8.97 -17.10 11.19
CA ASN A 243 8.15 -17.10 12.39
C ASN A 243 6.72 -16.61 12.06
N PRO A 244 5.67 -17.20 12.65
CA PRO A 244 4.31 -16.74 12.46
C PRO A 244 4.15 -15.25 12.75
N CYS A 245 3.74 -14.52 11.72
CA CYS A 245 3.50 -13.08 11.72
C CYS A 245 2.61 -12.74 10.53
N TYR A 246 2.22 -11.47 10.42
CA TYR A 246 1.56 -10.96 9.22
C TYR A 246 2.31 -9.76 8.65
N VAL A 247 2.37 -9.68 7.33
CA VAL A 247 2.95 -8.57 6.60
C VAL A 247 1.87 -8.06 5.66
N PHE A 248 1.37 -6.85 5.94
CA PHE A 248 0.61 -6.11 4.94
C PHE A 248 1.61 -5.61 3.90
N HIS A 249 2.54 -4.73 4.28
CA HIS A 249 3.41 -4.08 3.31
C HIS A 249 4.87 -4.49 3.43
N ALA A 250 5.48 -4.76 2.28
CA ALA A 250 6.92 -4.80 2.13
C ALA A 250 7.46 -3.39 1.85
N VAL A 251 8.58 -3.05 2.47
CA VAL A 251 9.33 -1.83 2.13
C VAL A 251 9.97 -2.02 0.75
N ASN A 252 10.80 -3.06 0.61
CA ASN A 252 11.43 -3.46 -0.65
C ASN A 252 12.15 -4.83 -0.48
N ALA A 253 12.60 -5.42 -1.58
CA ALA A 253 13.45 -6.60 -1.58
C ALA A 253 14.58 -6.48 -2.61
N HIS A 254 15.70 -7.18 -2.38
CA HIS A 254 16.81 -7.22 -3.34
C HIS A 254 17.64 -8.49 -3.25
N ASP A 255 18.33 -8.79 -4.35
CA ASP A 255 19.35 -9.84 -4.39
C ASP A 255 20.62 -9.36 -3.69
N ALA A 256 21.27 -10.24 -2.94
CA ALA A 256 22.53 -9.95 -2.26
C ALA A 256 23.48 -11.16 -2.29
N VAL A 257 24.76 -10.89 -2.02
CA VAL A 257 25.77 -11.93 -1.86
C VAL A 257 26.35 -11.84 -0.45
N GLY A 258 26.25 -12.93 0.30
CA GLY A 258 26.79 -13.02 1.65
C GLY A 258 28.32 -13.03 1.66
N ALA A 259 28.91 -12.86 2.84
CA ALA A 259 30.37 -12.81 3.01
C ALA A 259 31.10 -14.07 2.53
N ASN A 260 30.41 -15.22 2.45
CA ASN A 260 30.96 -16.49 1.98
C ASN A 260 30.61 -16.79 0.51
N GLY A 261 30.07 -15.82 -0.24
CA GLY A 261 29.68 -15.98 -1.64
C GLY A 261 28.31 -16.62 -1.86
N GLN A 262 27.54 -16.86 -0.79
CA GLN A 262 26.20 -17.41 -0.91
C GLN A 262 25.21 -16.39 -1.47
N GLN A 263 24.28 -16.85 -2.30
CA GLN A 263 23.20 -16.01 -2.84
C GLN A 263 22.12 -15.82 -1.78
N LEU A 264 21.76 -14.56 -1.54
CA LEU A 264 20.78 -14.16 -0.54
C LEU A 264 19.67 -13.35 -1.20
N ILE A 265 18.48 -13.41 -0.62
CA ILE A 265 17.43 -12.40 -0.83
C ILE A 265 17.25 -11.66 0.49
N VAL A 266 17.31 -10.34 0.44
CA VAL A 266 17.04 -9.47 1.59
C VAL A 266 15.69 -8.80 1.36
N LEU A 267 14.77 -8.97 2.31
CA LEU A 267 13.46 -8.32 2.32
C LEU A 267 13.35 -7.43 3.54
N ASP A 268 12.95 -6.19 3.32
CA ASP A 268 12.57 -5.26 4.37
C ASP A 268 11.04 -5.20 4.40
N VAL A 269 10.43 -5.51 5.54
CA VAL A 269 8.98 -5.68 5.69
C VAL A 269 8.47 -4.99 6.95
N ILE A 270 7.21 -4.58 6.92
CA ILE A 270 6.50 -4.13 8.10
C ILE A 270 5.74 -5.31 8.70
N ARG A 271 6.18 -5.76 9.87
CA ARG A 271 5.70 -6.97 10.51
C ARG A 271 4.73 -6.65 11.63
N PHE A 272 3.59 -7.32 11.59
CA PHE A 272 2.62 -7.45 12.66
C PHE A 272 2.78 -8.83 13.31
N ASP A 273 2.79 -8.90 14.63
CA ASP A 273 2.86 -10.21 15.32
C ASP A 273 1.54 -10.98 15.16
N ARG A 274 0.42 -10.25 15.09
CA ARG A 274 -0.93 -10.84 15.00
C ARG A 274 -1.96 -9.84 14.49
N VAL A 275 -2.86 -10.30 13.63
CA VAL A 275 -3.99 -9.53 13.10
C VAL A 275 -5.16 -10.46 12.85
N PHE A 276 -6.39 -9.95 12.94
CA PHE A 276 -7.62 -10.69 12.65
C PHE A 276 -7.79 -12.01 13.44
N ASP A 277 -7.33 -12.06 14.69
CA ASP A 277 -7.53 -13.20 15.59
C ASP A 277 -8.73 -12.97 16.52
N GLN A 278 -8.74 -11.85 17.25
CA GLN A 278 -9.78 -11.47 18.21
C GLN A 278 -10.76 -10.43 17.66
N SER A 279 -10.25 -9.47 16.90
CA SER A 279 -10.99 -8.43 16.20
C SER A 279 -11.19 -8.83 14.74
N ARG A 280 -12.29 -8.39 14.13
CA ARG A 280 -12.54 -8.52 12.70
C ARG A 280 -12.80 -7.16 12.04
N LEU A 281 -12.52 -6.06 12.74
CA LEU A 281 -12.89 -4.72 12.27
C LEU A 281 -11.73 -4.01 11.54
N GLY A 282 -10.49 -4.34 11.88
CA GLY A 282 -9.29 -3.78 11.25
C GLY A 282 -8.01 -4.39 11.83
N PRO A 283 -6.82 -3.92 11.41
CA PRO A 283 -5.53 -4.43 11.89
C PRO A 283 -5.11 -3.77 13.22
N ASP A 284 -5.92 -3.94 14.27
CA ASP A 284 -5.79 -3.24 15.56
C ASP A 284 -5.22 -4.10 16.71
N GLU A 285 -4.75 -5.31 16.41
CA GLU A 285 -4.32 -6.29 17.43
C GLU A 285 -2.82 -6.26 17.75
N SER A 286 -1.99 -5.74 16.86
CA SER A 286 -0.55 -5.62 17.10
C SER A 286 0.03 -4.35 16.49
N ILE A 287 1.13 -3.91 17.09
CA ILE A 287 1.86 -2.74 16.66
C ILE A 287 2.86 -3.17 15.57
N PRO A 288 2.85 -2.54 14.39
CA PRO A 288 3.76 -2.88 13.32
C PRO A 288 5.15 -2.28 13.49
N TYR A 289 6.17 -3.07 13.19
CA TYR A 289 7.58 -2.65 13.25
C TYR A 289 8.33 -3.00 11.97
N LEU A 290 9.45 -2.31 11.73
CA LEU A 290 10.35 -2.59 10.62
C LEU A 290 11.21 -3.82 10.90
N TRP A 291 11.17 -4.80 10.00
CA TRP A 291 11.97 -6.02 10.08
C TRP A 291 12.73 -6.27 8.77
N ARG A 292 13.88 -6.92 8.89
CA ARG A 292 14.66 -7.45 7.78
C ARG A 292 14.69 -8.97 7.82
N TRP A 293 14.28 -9.60 6.72
CA TRP A 293 14.42 -11.03 6.49
C TRP A 293 15.52 -11.29 5.48
N THR A 294 16.45 -12.17 5.82
CA THR A 294 17.53 -12.61 4.92
C THR A 294 17.39 -14.10 4.64
N LEU A 295 17.05 -14.43 3.39
CA LEU A 295 16.85 -15.79 2.91
C LEU A 295 18.14 -16.27 2.24
N ASP A 296 18.74 -17.33 2.76
CA ASP A 296 19.90 -17.98 2.16
C ASP A 296 19.45 -19.03 1.15
N LEU A 297 19.64 -18.75 -0.14
CA LEU A 297 19.20 -19.62 -1.22
C LEU A 297 19.99 -20.93 -1.30
N GLN A 298 21.11 -21.08 -0.60
CA GLN A 298 21.87 -22.33 -0.58
C GLN A 298 21.43 -23.23 0.57
N SER A 299 21.35 -22.67 1.78
CA SER A 299 21.03 -23.45 2.98
C SER A 299 19.52 -23.58 3.24
N GLY A 300 18.69 -22.71 2.65
CA GLY A 300 17.25 -22.64 2.96
C GLY A 300 16.95 -21.91 4.27
N ARG A 301 17.96 -21.37 4.96
CA ARG A 301 17.80 -20.68 6.25
C ARG A 301 17.27 -19.27 6.05
N VAL A 302 16.39 -18.85 6.95
CA VAL A 302 15.97 -17.46 7.13
C VAL A 302 16.59 -16.88 8.40
N THR A 303 17.00 -15.62 8.34
CA THR A 303 17.31 -14.80 9.52
C THR A 303 16.37 -13.61 9.54
N GLU A 304 15.75 -13.35 10.70
CA GLU A 304 14.81 -12.25 10.90
C GLU A 304 15.38 -11.31 11.96
N GLU A 305 15.40 -10.01 11.68
CA GLU A 305 15.93 -8.97 12.55
C GLU A 305 14.97 -7.79 12.60
N GLN A 306 14.56 -7.36 13.80
CA GLN A 306 13.83 -6.10 13.97
C GLN A 306 14.83 -4.96 13.88
N LEU A 307 14.60 -4.04 12.94
CA LEU A 307 15.49 -2.90 12.68
C LEU A 307 15.06 -1.65 13.45
N SER A 308 13.79 -1.57 13.88
CA SER A 308 13.30 -0.40 14.59
C SER A 308 12.19 -0.75 15.58
N ASP A 309 12.26 -0.15 16.77
CA ASP A 309 11.20 -0.20 17.78
C ASP A 309 10.16 0.91 17.58
N GLN A 310 10.21 1.58 16.43
CA GLN A 310 9.32 2.66 16.07
C GLN A 310 8.10 2.10 15.33
N PRO A 311 6.88 2.33 15.85
CA PRO A 311 5.66 1.95 15.17
C PRO A 311 5.52 2.68 13.82
N ILE A 312 5.56 1.94 12.72
CA ILE A 312 5.47 2.49 11.36
C ILE A 312 4.67 1.57 10.43
N GLU A 313 4.03 2.15 9.42
CA GLU A 313 3.33 1.44 8.35
C GLU A 313 3.29 2.30 7.06
N PHE A 314 2.65 1.80 6.00
CA PHE A 314 2.60 2.41 4.68
C PHE A 314 4.01 2.75 4.16
N PRO A 315 4.91 1.75 4.09
CA PRO A 315 6.27 1.98 3.69
C PRO A 315 6.36 2.32 2.21
N ARG A 316 7.36 3.12 1.85
CA ARG A 316 7.73 3.45 0.48
C ARG A 316 9.24 3.47 0.34
N VAL A 317 9.69 3.21 -0.89
CA VAL A 317 11.05 3.45 -1.34
C VAL A 317 10.99 4.32 -2.59
N ASP A 318 12.15 4.77 -3.06
CA ASP A 318 12.26 5.32 -4.41
C ASP A 318 11.88 4.22 -5.40
N GLU A 319 10.79 4.42 -6.14
CA GLU A 319 10.24 3.39 -7.03
C GLU A 319 11.25 2.96 -8.12
N ARG A 320 12.26 3.80 -8.42
CA ARG A 320 13.38 3.46 -9.33
C ARG A 320 14.28 2.35 -8.78
N LEU A 321 14.17 2.04 -7.48
CA LEU A 321 14.93 1.03 -6.75
C LEU A 321 14.06 -0.15 -6.29
N VAL A 322 12.79 -0.25 -6.69
CA VAL A 322 11.99 -1.46 -6.43
C VAL A 322 12.70 -2.68 -7.00
N GLY A 323 12.88 -3.69 -6.16
CA GLY A 323 13.61 -4.91 -6.49
C GLY A 323 15.13 -4.80 -6.46
N LYS A 324 15.68 -3.62 -6.14
CA LYS A 324 17.11 -3.34 -6.06
C LYS A 324 17.50 -2.93 -4.65
N LYS A 325 18.80 -2.96 -4.39
CA LYS A 325 19.34 -2.46 -3.13
C LYS A 325 19.01 -0.97 -2.98
N HIS A 326 18.45 -0.62 -1.82
CA HIS A 326 18.10 0.74 -1.43
C HIS A 326 18.83 1.09 -0.12
N ARG A 327 18.92 2.38 0.18
CA ARG A 327 19.43 2.92 1.45
C ARG A 327 18.33 3.59 2.27
N TYR A 328 17.35 4.20 1.63
CA TYR A 328 16.31 4.96 2.30
C TYR A 328 14.94 4.31 2.11
N GLY A 329 14.17 4.25 3.19
CA GLY A 329 12.76 3.93 3.16
C GLY A 329 11.97 4.94 3.96
N TRP A 330 10.80 5.32 3.45
CA TRP A 330 9.86 6.18 4.15
C TRP A 330 8.69 5.37 4.66
N ALA A 331 8.04 5.86 5.70
CA ALA A 331 6.83 5.25 6.22
C ALA A 331 6.01 6.31 6.97
N THR A 332 4.73 6.01 7.17
CA THR A 332 3.89 6.76 8.12
C THR A 332 4.14 6.19 9.51
N SER A 333 4.52 7.03 10.46
CA SER A 333 4.50 6.62 11.87
C SER A 333 3.05 6.36 12.26
N VAL A 334 2.79 5.27 12.97
CA VAL A 334 1.44 4.89 13.42
C VAL A 334 1.46 4.70 14.92
N TYR A 335 0.35 4.89 15.62
CA TYR A 335 0.28 4.86 17.09
C TYR A 335 1.18 5.91 17.82
N SER A 336 0.65 6.54 18.87
CA SER A 336 1.38 7.54 19.67
C SER A 336 2.42 6.94 20.65
N GLY A 337 2.73 5.64 20.53
CA GLY A 337 3.70 4.93 21.37
C GLY A 337 3.19 4.52 22.76
N THR A 338 1.95 4.86 23.14
CA THR A 338 1.32 4.43 24.41
C THR A 338 0.72 3.03 24.38
N GLY A 339 0.91 2.29 23.28
CA GLY A 339 0.44 0.92 23.08
C GLY A 339 -1.06 0.77 22.81
N GLU A 340 -1.89 1.72 23.25
CA GLU A 340 -3.30 1.79 22.89
C GLU A 340 -3.54 2.85 21.80
N PRO A 341 -4.25 2.53 20.71
CA PRO A 341 -4.64 3.52 19.71
C PRO A 341 -5.56 4.58 20.32
N GLY A 342 -5.23 5.86 20.11
CA GLY A 342 -6.09 6.99 20.45
C GLY A 342 -7.34 7.09 19.55
N ALA A 343 -8.04 8.23 19.60
CA ALA A 343 -9.27 8.45 18.83
C ALA A 343 -9.09 8.34 17.29
N SER A 344 -7.85 8.43 16.81
CA SER A 344 -7.48 8.30 15.39
C SER A 344 -7.03 6.88 15.00
N GLY A 345 -7.23 5.88 15.87
CA GLY A 345 -6.89 4.50 15.57
C GLY A 345 -5.40 4.32 15.30
N ILE A 346 -5.06 3.60 14.23
CA ILE A 346 -3.66 3.38 13.82
C ILE A 346 -2.95 4.68 13.44
N PHE A 347 -3.67 5.72 13.00
CA PHE A 347 -3.07 7.00 12.61
C PHE A 347 -2.77 7.91 13.80
N ASP A 348 -3.02 7.48 15.03
CA ASP A 348 -2.65 8.27 16.20
C ASP A 348 -1.13 8.54 16.22
N GLY A 349 -0.71 9.79 16.42
CA GLY A 349 0.73 10.15 16.33
C GLY A 349 1.33 10.13 14.91
N ALA A 350 0.51 10.17 13.85
CA ALA A 350 0.99 10.03 12.48
C ALA A 350 1.85 11.20 11.97
N SER A 351 3.16 10.91 11.89
CA SER A 351 4.21 11.70 11.23
C SER A 351 4.80 10.94 10.04
N ILE A 352 5.60 11.59 9.21
CA ILE A 352 6.33 10.92 8.13
C ILE A 352 7.75 10.60 8.60
N ALA A 353 8.12 9.32 8.60
CA ALA A 353 9.43 8.82 8.97
C ALA A 353 10.28 8.51 7.73
N CYS A 354 11.60 8.70 7.83
CA CYS A 354 12.61 8.19 6.92
C CYS A 354 13.61 7.36 7.72
N TYR A 355 13.82 6.12 7.31
CA TYR A 355 14.81 5.21 7.87
C TYR A 355 16.00 5.11 6.90
N ASP A 356 17.21 5.36 7.39
CA ASP A 356 18.47 5.16 6.67
C ASP A 356 19.05 3.79 7.05
N PHE A 357 18.89 2.82 6.15
CA PHE A 357 19.32 1.43 6.33
C PHE A 357 20.84 1.25 6.35
N GLN A 358 21.62 2.27 5.99
CA GLN A 358 23.08 2.23 6.10
C GLN A 358 23.56 2.65 7.48
N THR A 359 22.90 3.64 8.09
CA THR A 359 23.29 4.19 9.40
C THR A 359 22.46 3.68 10.56
N ASP A 360 21.40 2.91 10.29
CA ASP A 360 20.45 2.41 11.30
C ASP A 360 19.87 3.58 12.12
N SER A 361 19.29 4.55 11.41
CA SER A 361 18.77 5.77 12.01
C SER A 361 17.46 6.20 11.38
N LEU A 362 16.56 6.72 12.21
CA LEU A 362 15.24 7.18 11.80
C LEU A 362 15.08 8.69 12.09
N THR A 363 14.61 9.43 11.09
CA THR A 363 14.24 10.86 11.20
C THR A 363 12.75 11.02 10.91
N ARG A 364 12.07 11.96 11.57
CA ARG A 364 10.62 12.19 11.39
C ARG A 364 10.32 13.65 11.12
N HIS A 365 9.31 13.88 10.27
CA HIS A 365 8.63 15.16 10.13
C HIS A 365 7.31 15.12 10.92
N GLU A 366 7.28 15.81 12.06
CA GLU A 366 6.08 15.93 12.88
C GLU A 366 5.10 16.95 12.28
N MET A 367 3.86 16.53 12.01
CA MET A 367 2.84 17.39 11.37
C MET A 367 2.30 18.50 12.30
N GLY A 368 2.55 18.36 13.60
CA GLY A 368 2.03 19.23 14.66
C GLY A 368 0.76 18.66 15.33
N PRO A 369 0.33 19.26 16.46
CA PRO A 369 -0.79 18.75 17.25
C PRO A 369 -2.10 18.70 16.45
N GLY A 370 -2.82 17.58 16.56
CA GLY A 370 -4.13 17.42 15.93
C GLY A 370 -4.11 17.22 14.41
N ARG A 371 -2.92 17.02 13.83
CA ARG A 371 -2.71 16.76 12.41
C ARG A 371 -2.18 15.34 12.19
N PHE A 372 -2.76 14.61 11.24
CA PHE A 372 -2.51 13.19 11.05
C PHE A 372 -2.20 12.88 9.58
N ALA A 373 -0.98 12.43 9.31
CA ALA A 373 -0.56 12.06 7.96
C ALA A 373 -1.11 10.69 7.53
N GLY A 374 -1.48 10.57 6.25
CA GLY A 374 -1.63 9.28 5.59
C GLY A 374 -0.33 8.82 4.93
N GLU A 375 -0.41 7.79 4.09
CA GLU A 375 0.72 7.32 3.29
C GLU A 375 1.40 8.47 2.53
N ALA A 376 2.73 8.56 2.67
CA ALA A 376 3.55 9.47 1.91
C ALA A 376 4.04 8.82 0.61
N VAL A 377 3.89 9.54 -0.50
CA VAL A 377 4.38 9.12 -1.83
C VAL A 377 5.67 9.87 -2.14
N PHE A 378 6.74 9.15 -2.48
CA PHE A 378 7.98 9.74 -2.96
C PHE A 378 7.92 10.04 -4.47
N VAL A 379 8.39 11.21 -4.87
CA VAL A 379 8.54 11.62 -6.27
C VAL A 379 9.94 12.18 -6.47
N PRO A 380 10.78 11.61 -7.35
CA PRO A 380 12.12 12.12 -7.57
C PRO A 380 12.08 13.50 -8.23
N ALA A 381 13.03 14.38 -7.89
CA ALA A 381 13.10 15.73 -8.49
C ALA A 381 13.40 15.69 -9.99
N SER A 382 14.08 14.63 -10.45
CA SER A 382 14.31 14.33 -11.85
C SER A 382 14.60 12.83 -12.02
N GLU A 383 14.54 12.32 -13.26
CA GLU A 383 14.87 10.91 -13.55
C GLU A 383 16.28 10.52 -13.08
N THR A 384 17.23 11.48 -13.09
CA THR A 384 18.62 11.28 -12.70
C THR A 384 18.94 11.71 -11.27
N ALA A 385 17.94 12.16 -10.51
CA ALA A 385 18.12 12.59 -9.12
C ALA A 385 18.66 11.44 -8.26
N SER A 386 19.44 11.76 -7.23
CA SER A 386 19.84 10.76 -6.24
C SER A 386 18.64 10.17 -5.50
N GLU A 387 18.81 9.02 -4.82
CA GLU A 387 17.72 8.22 -4.20
C GLU A 387 16.77 9.02 -3.31
N ARG A 388 17.28 10.04 -2.59
CA ARG A 388 16.52 10.86 -1.65
C ARG A 388 16.19 12.25 -2.19
N GLU A 389 16.68 12.60 -3.38
CA GLU A 389 16.50 13.92 -3.99
C GLU A 389 15.16 13.99 -4.70
N GLY A 390 14.18 14.58 -4.02
CA GLY A 390 12.81 14.61 -4.47
C GLY A 390 11.88 15.10 -3.38
N TYR A 391 10.62 14.71 -3.49
CA TYR A 391 9.54 15.21 -2.66
C TYR A 391 8.78 14.05 -2.03
N LEU A 392 8.28 14.27 -0.81
CA LEU A 392 7.29 13.39 -0.20
C LEU A 392 5.96 14.13 -0.15
N MET A 393 4.91 13.46 -0.62
CA MET A 393 3.56 14.01 -0.64
C MET A 393 2.62 13.16 0.21
N SER A 394 1.92 13.77 1.17
CA SER A 394 0.95 13.06 2.00
C SER A 394 -0.31 13.88 2.21
N MET A 395 -1.46 13.19 2.24
CA MET A 395 -2.73 13.77 2.69
C MET A 395 -2.75 13.83 4.21
N VAL A 396 -2.85 15.04 4.76
CA VAL A 396 -2.81 15.30 6.21
C VAL A 396 -4.18 15.80 6.66
N TYR A 397 -4.83 15.09 7.57
CA TYR A 397 -6.08 15.53 8.18
C TYR A 397 -5.80 16.45 9.38
N ASP A 398 -6.51 17.57 9.46
CA ASP A 398 -6.42 18.55 10.55
C ASP A 398 -7.73 18.62 11.33
N THR A 399 -7.69 18.20 12.60
CA THR A 399 -8.83 18.25 13.51
C THR A 399 -9.29 19.66 13.89
N GLY A 400 -8.42 20.66 13.77
CA GLY A 400 -8.75 22.05 14.08
C GLY A 400 -9.66 22.69 13.03
N THR A 401 -9.53 22.26 11.77
CA THR A 401 -10.31 22.77 10.63
C THR A 401 -11.35 21.77 10.11
N ASP A 402 -11.29 20.51 10.54
CA ASP A 402 -12.05 19.39 9.99
C ASP A 402 -11.91 19.27 8.46
N CYS A 403 -10.70 19.59 7.98
CA CYS A 403 -10.32 19.55 6.57
C CYS A 403 -9.00 18.79 6.42
N SER A 404 -8.58 18.57 5.17
CA SER A 404 -7.30 17.97 4.87
C SER A 404 -6.44 18.87 4.01
N ASP A 405 -5.13 18.64 4.05
CA ASP A 405 -4.14 19.27 3.19
C ASP A 405 -3.41 18.20 2.37
N LEU A 406 -2.95 18.56 1.17
CA LEU A 406 -1.82 17.86 0.55
C LEU A 406 -0.53 18.58 0.95
N VAL A 407 0.30 17.92 1.75
CA VAL A 407 1.59 18.44 2.23
C VAL A 407 2.72 17.91 1.35
N ILE A 408 3.61 18.80 0.91
CA ILE A 408 4.81 18.49 0.11
C ILE A 408 6.05 18.81 0.94
N LEU A 409 6.85 17.78 1.25
CA LEU A 409 8.10 17.88 2.00
C LEU A 409 9.30 17.71 1.06
N ASP A 410 10.44 18.32 1.41
CA ASP A 410 11.74 17.95 0.83
C ASP A 410 12.16 16.60 1.42
N ALA A 411 12.33 15.58 0.57
CA ALA A 411 12.71 14.25 1.02
C ALA A 411 14.12 14.20 1.62
N GLN A 412 14.98 15.18 1.32
CA GLN A 412 16.36 15.25 1.82
C GLN A 412 16.47 15.81 3.23
N ASP A 413 15.52 16.63 3.66
CA ASP A 413 15.51 17.29 4.96
C ASP A 413 14.12 17.27 5.58
N LEU A 414 13.77 16.15 6.21
CA LEU A 414 12.50 15.98 6.91
C LEU A 414 12.33 16.91 8.12
N LEU A 415 13.39 17.53 8.63
CA LEU A 415 13.30 18.45 9.76
C LEU A 415 12.97 19.88 9.32
N ALA A 416 13.04 20.17 8.02
CA ALA A 416 12.63 21.44 7.46
C ALA A 416 11.10 21.59 7.46
N GLU A 417 10.65 22.85 7.38
CA GLU A 417 9.24 23.16 7.12
C GLU A 417 8.81 22.61 5.74
N PRO A 418 7.52 22.28 5.55
CA PRO A 418 7.01 21.86 4.25
C PRO A 418 7.33 22.86 3.15
N LEU A 419 7.68 22.36 1.97
CA LEU A 419 7.87 23.19 0.77
C LEU A 419 6.54 23.84 0.38
N ALA A 420 5.46 23.06 0.40
CA ALA A 420 4.11 23.53 0.16
C ALA A 420 3.07 22.78 1.00
N THR A 421 1.97 23.46 1.31
CA THR A 421 0.75 22.88 1.87
C THR A 421 -0.42 23.40 1.04
N ILE A 422 -1.13 22.48 0.38
CA ILE A 422 -2.30 22.78 -0.46
C ILE A 422 -3.55 22.47 0.36
N HIS A 423 -4.32 23.49 0.68
CA HIS A 423 -5.48 23.39 1.56
C HIS A 423 -6.71 22.91 0.78
N LEU A 424 -7.31 21.79 1.20
CA LEU A 424 -8.45 21.19 0.53
C LEU A 424 -9.77 21.68 1.15
N PRO A 425 -10.87 21.75 0.37
CA PRO A 425 -12.13 22.32 0.82
C PRO A 425 -12.94 21.41 1.77
N GLN A 426 -12.46 20.19 2.03
CA GLN A 426 -13.10 19.21 2.88
C GLN A 426 -12.08 18.24 3.45
N ARG A 427 -12.54 17.45 4.41
CA ARG A 427 -11.84 16.29 4.94
C ARG A 427 -11.60 15.23 3.85
N VAL A 428 -10.44 14.59 3.91
CA VAL A 428 -10.14 13.34 3.22
C VAL A 428 -10.11 12.23 4.28
N PRO A 429 -11.05 11.26 4.24
CA PRO A 429 -11.07 10.17 5.20
C PRO A 429 -9.75 9.41 5.26
N PHE A 430 -9.50 8.76 6.39
CA PHE A 430 -8.39 7.81 6.50
C PHE A 430 -8.58 6.67 5.50
N GLY A 431 -7.85 6.76 4.39
CA GLY A 431 -7.78 5.75 3.35
C GLY A 431 -6.48 4.96 3.38
N PHE A 432 -6.25 4.23 2.31
CA PHE A 432 -5.11 3.33 2.17
C PHE A 432 -4.07 3.98 1.26
N HIS A 433 -3.94 3.51 0.01
CA HIS A 433 -2.79 3.82 -0.81
C HIS A 433 -3.01 4.96 -1.80
N GLY A 434 -1.94 5.71 -2.05
CA GLY A 434 -1.87 6.73 -3.07
C GLY A 434 -0.61 6.62 -3.92
N ASN A 435 -0.63 7.23 -5.10
CA ASN A 435 0.50 7.29 -6.00
C ASN A 435 0.50 8.63 -6.75
N TYR A 436 1.67 9.01 -7.25
CA TYR A 436 1.82 10.16 -8.11
C TYR A 436 1.83 9.68 -9.57
N VAL A 437 0.83 10.09 -10.34
CA VAL A 437 0.73 9.78 -11.77
C VAL A 437 1.28 10.96 -12.55
N ALA A 438 2.53 10.85 -13.01
CA ALA A 438 3.21 11.86 -13.81
C ALA A 438 2.58 12.01 -15.21
N GLU A 439 2.71 13.20 -15.81
CA GLU A 439 2.16 13.57 -17.12
C GLU A 439 3.15 14.28 -18.05
#